data_AF-A0A1I4R258-F1
#
_entry.id   AF-A0A1I4R258-F1
#
_cell.length_a   1.000
_cell.length_b   1.000
_cell.length_c   1.000
_cell.angle_alpha   90.00
_cell.angle_beta   90.00
_cell.angle_gamma   90.00
#
_symmetry.space_group_name_H-M   'P 1'
#
loop_
_entity.id
_entity.type
_entity.pdbx_description
1 polymer ?
#
loop_
_entity_poly.entity_id
_entity_poly.type
_entity_poly.pdbx_seq_one_letter_code
_entity_poly.pdbx_strand_id
1 'polypeptide(L)'
;MLSLIDAATRKLLLSNGRQRDRDHSPVVKLFNPMGPATWLPCELDADGDTLFGLCDLGVGEPELGYVSLEELKRSARASQLALNAISRSGARGQSPYMRVPREQRAESLSRTAGKTI
;
A
#
# COMPACT_ATOMS: atom_id res chain seq x y z
N MET A 1 16.22 -10.17 13.52
CA MET A 1 15.52 -10.40 12.24
C MET A 1 15.27 -9.05 11.58
N LEU A 2 15.69 -8.85 10.33
CA LEU A 2 15.44 -7.60 9.60
C LEU A 2 13.92 -7.45 9.39
N SER A 3 13.36 -6.34 9.87
CA SER A 3 11.95 -6.02 9.66
C SER A 3 11.78 -5.34 8.31
N LEU A 4 10.72 -5.71 7.56
CA LEU A 4 10.41 -5.11 6.26
C LEU A 4 10.10 -3.61 6.36
N ILE A 5 9.50 -3.21 7.48
CA ILE A 5 9.24 -1.82 7.83
C ILE A 5 9.86 -1.52 9.19
N ASP A 6 10.44 -0.33 9.37
CA ASP A 6 11.00 0.08 10.65
C ASP A 6 9.90 0.41 11.67
N ALA A 7 10.28 0.56 12.95
CA ALA A 7 9.35 0.82 14.04
C ALA A 7 8.61 2.17 13.92
N ALA A 8 9.25 3.21 13.37
CA ALA A 8 8.63 4.52 13.18
C ALA A 8 7.59 4.47 12.06
N THR A 9 7.93 3.84 10.93
CA THR A 9 6.99 3.56 9.83
C THR A 9 5.78 2.77 10.33
N ARG A 10 6.02 1.70 11.10
CA ARG A 10 4.94 0.90 11.69
C ARG A 10 4.03 1.73 12.60
N LYS A 11 4.61 2.57 13.46
CA LYS A 11 3.85 3.43 14.37
C LYS A 11 2.97 4.42 13.61
N LEU A 12 3.47 5.01 12.53
CA LEU A 12 2.72 5.94 11.70
C LEU A 12 1.57 5.25 10.97
N LEU A 13 1.83 4.11 10.32
CA LEU A 13 0.79 3.30 9.65
C LEU A 13 -0.33 2.89 10.62
N LEU A 14 0.00 2.48 11.85
CA LEU A 14 -0.98 2.16 12.89
C LEU A 14 -1.77 3.39 13.37
N SER A 15 -1.13 4.56 13.42
CA SER A 15 -1.82 5.80 13.74
C SER A 15 -2.86 6.15 12.67
N ASN A 16 -2.50 5.95 11.40
CA ASN A 16 -3.39 6.17 10.27
C ASN A 16 -4.55 5.18 10.26
N GLY A 17 -4.29 3.88 10.52
CA GLY A 17 -5.32 2.84 10.59
C GLY A 17 -6.34 2.99 11.73
N ARG A 18 -6.05 3.84 12.73
CA ARG A 18 -7.01 4.27 13.76
C ARG A 18 -7.92 5.41 13.29
N GLN A 19 -7.56 6.10 12.22
CA GLN A 19 -8.26 7.26 11.65
C GLN A 19 -8.71 6.92 10.22
N ARG A 20 -9.48 5.83 10.06
CA ARG A 20 -9.80 5.22 8.76
C ARG A 20 -10.57 6.13 7.79
N ASP A 21 -11.25 7.13 8.33
CA ASP A 21 -12.07 8.08 7.56
C ASP A 21 -11.25 9.23 6.97
N ARG A 22 -9.93 9.26 7.23
CA ARG A 22 -9.04 10.29 6.72
C ARG A 22 -8.29 9.82 5.48
N ASP A 23 -8.07 10.78 4.59
CA ASP A 23 -7.23 10.60 3.42
C ASP A 23 -5.74 10.70 3.83
N HIS A 24 -5.12 9.54 4.06
CA HIS A 24 -3.72 9.45 4.47
C HIS A 24 -2.80 9.26 3.26
N SER A 25 -1.79 10.12 3.13
CA SER A 25 -0.73 9.90 2.12
C SER A 25 0.02 8.58 2.35
N PRO A 26 0.56 7.96 1.28
CA PRO A 26 1.40 6.76 1.42
C PRO A 26 2.59 7.02 2.34
N VAL A 27 2.85 6.08 3.24
CA VAL A 27 3.90 6.18 4.26
C VAL A 27 5.21 5.54 3.78
N VAL A 28 5.11 4.43 3.05
CA VAL A 28 6.27 3.69 2.53
C VAL A 28 5.96 3.12 1.15
N LYS A 29 6.98 2.94 0.32
CA LYS A 29 6.92 2.21 -0.94
C LYS A 29 7.62 0.87 -0.79
N LEU A 30 6.89 -0.22 -1.04
CA LEU A 30 7.38 -1.59 -1.07
C LEU A 30 7.33 -2.08 -2.52
N PHE A 31 8.31 -2.85 -2.96
CA PHE A 31 8.33 -3.43 -4.31
C PHE A 31 8.58 -4.93 -4.22
N ASN A 32 8.12 -5.70 -5.19
CA ASN A 32 8.47 -7.11 -5.33
C ASN A 32 9.84 -7.19 -6.01
N PRO A 33 10.87 -7.79 -5.42
CA PRO A 33 12.17 -7.87 -6.07
C PRO A 33 12.18 -8.90 -7.22
N MET A 34 11.16 -9.77 -7.29
CA MET A 34 11.01 -10.80 -8.32
C MET A 34 10.05 -10.41 -9.44
N GLY A 35 9.50 -9.19 -9.44
CA GLY A 35 8.52 -8.77 -10.43
C GLY A 35 8.19 -7.29 -10.37
N PRO A 36 7.28 -6.80 -11.23
CA PRO A 36 6.98 -5.36 -11.32
C PRO A 36 6.05 -4.85 -10.21
N ALA A 37 5.57 -5.72 -9.34
CA ALA A 37 4.57 -5.37 -8.33
C ALA A 37 5.11 -4.34 -7.31
N THR A 38 4.27 -3.37 -6.96
CA THR A 38 4.56 -2.26 -6.04
C THR A 38 3.38 -2.03 -5.10
N TRP A 39 3.67 -1.78 -3.83
CA TRP A 39 2.68 -1.40 -2.82
C TRP A 39 3.05 -0.06 -2.17
N LEU A 40 2.06 0.82 -2.02
CA LEU A 40 2.14 2.13 -1.38
C LEU A 40 1.17 2.21 -0.19
N PRO A 41 1.44 1.49 0.91
CA PRO A 41 0.58 1.50 2.08
C PRO A 41 0.54 2.87 2.76
N CYS A 42 -0.66 3.28 3.16
CA CYS A 42 -0.91 4.45 3.98
C CYS A 42 -1.39 4.09 5.39
N GLU A 43 -1.88 2.87 5.60
CA GLU A 43 -2.48 2.41 6.85
C GLU A 43 -2.05 0.97 7.20
N LEU A 44 -2.02 0.64 8.49
CA LEU A 44 -1.88 -0.71 9.03
C LEU A 44 -3.00 -0.94 10.05
N ASP A 45 -3.71 -2.06 9.91
CA ASP A 45 -4.79 -2.46 10.81
C ASP A 45 -4.25 -2.81 12.22
N ALA A 46 -5.14 -2.81 13.20
CA ALA A 46 -4.85 -3.14 14.60
C ALA A 46 -4.37 -4.59 14.77
N ASP A 47 -4.70 -5.49 13.84
CA ASP A 47 -4.15 -6.85 13.77
C ASP A 47 -2.62 -6.87 13.58
N GLY A 48 -2.03 -5.76 13.12
CA GLY A 48 -0.60 -5.60 12.96
C GLY A 48 0.00 -6.25 11.71
N ASP A 49 -0.85 -6.74 10.81
CA ASP A 49 -0.50 -7.42 9.56
C ASP A 49 -1.18 -6.82 8.31
N THR A 50 -2.44 -6.44 8.40
CA THR A 50 -3.24 -5.99 7.25
C THR A 50 -2.88 -4.55 6.87
N LEU A 51 -2.13 -4.39 5.79
CA LEU A 51 -1.83 -3.08 5.18
C LEU A 51 -2.97 -2.67 4.25
N PHE A 52 -3.22 -1.36 4.17
CA PHE A 52 -4.12 -0.77 3.18
C PHE A 52 -3.41 0.35 2.41
N GLY A 53 -3.63 0.41 1.11
CA GLY A 53 -3.06 1.44 0.23
C GLY A 53 -3.18 1.09 -1.24
N LEU A 54 -2.35 1.74 -2.05
CA LEU A 54 -2.33 1.53 -3.50
C LEU A 54 -1.43 0.35 -3.85
N CYS A 55 -1.93 -0.56 -4.68
CA CYS A 55 -1.31 -1.80 -5.09
C CYS A 55 -1.26 -1.86 -6.61
N ASP A 56 -0.06 -1.90 -7.19
CA ASP A 56 0.14 -2.19 -8.60
C ASP A 56 0.74 -3.59 -8.70
N LEU A 57 0.05 -4.53 -9.35
CA LEU A 57 0.56 -5.89 -9.54
C LEU A 57 1.48 -6.01 -10.76
N GLY A 58 1.90 -4.87 -11.34
CA GLY A 58 2.80 -4.79 -12.47
C GLY A 58 2.11 -4.71 -13.83
N VAL A 59 0.83 -4.35 -13.83
CA VAL A 59 0.01 -4.16 -15.05
C VAL A 59 -0.17 -2.69 -15.41
N GLY A 60 0.34 -1.76 -14.57
CA GLY A 60 0.23 -0.31 -14.80
C GLY A 60 -1.14 0.27 -14.43
N GLU A 61 -2.01 -0.54 -13.85
CA GLU A 61 -3.34 -0.17 -13.35
C GLU A 61 -3.36 -0.35 -11.83
N PRO A 62 -2.81 0.60 -11.06
CA PRO A 62 -2.78 0.51 -9.61
C PRO A 62 -4.18 0.59 -9.00
N GLU A 63 -4.50 -0.34 -8.11
CA GLU A 63 -5.78 -0.43 -7.41
C GLU A 63 -5.63 -0.18 -5.92
N LEU A 64 -6.69 0.29 -5.26
CA LEU A 64 -6.71 0.34 -3.80
C LEU A 64 -7.10 -1.02 -3.24
N GLY A 65 -6.30 -1.51 -2.29
CA GLY A 65 -6.55 -2.83 -1.73
C GLY A 65 -5.84 -3.07 -0.41
N TYR A 66 -6.00 -4.30 0.04
CA TYR A 66 -5.39 -4.82 1.26
C TYR A 66 -4.27 -5.79 0.88
N VAL A 67 -3.23 -5.85 1.72
CA VAL A 67 -2.15 -6.82 1.58
C VAL A 67 -1.60 -7.21 2.95
N SER A 68 -1.25 -8.48 3.14
CA SER A 68 -0.63 -8.96 4.37
C SER A 68 0.86 -8.58 4.43
N LEU A 69 1.29 -7.98 5.53
CA LEU A 69 2.68 -7.67 5.80
C LEU A 69 3.53 -8.95 5.92
N GLU A 70 3.00 -10.01 6.52
CA GLU A 70 3.63 -11.32 6.59
C GLU A 70 3.78 -11.97 5.21
N GLU A 71 2.80 -11.83 4.32
CA GLU A 71 2.92 -12.30 2.93
C GLU A 71 4.02 -11.57 2.18
N LEU A 72 4.07 -10.24 2.28
CA LEU A 72 5.15 -9.44 1.69
C LEU A 72 6.53 -9.83 2.26
N LYS A 73 6.63 -10.10 3.57
CA LYS A 73 7.87 -10.61 4.19
C LYS A 73 8.26 -11.98 3.64
N ARG A 74 7.30 -12.88 3.41
CA ARG A 74 7.57 -14.21 2.84
C ARG A 74 8.11 -14.08 1.42
N SER A 75 7.48 -13.26 0.59
CA SER A 75 7.94 -12.98 -0.78
C SER A 75 9.32 -12.32 -0.82
N ALA A 76 9.60 -11.42 0.13
CA ALA A 76 10.93 -10.81 0.29
C ALA A 76 12.02 -11.83 0.70
N ARG A 77 11.70 -12.75 1.60
CA ARG A 77 12.65 -13.78 2.05
C ARG A 77 12.94 -14.80 0.96
N ALA A 78 11.93 -15.16 0.19
CA ALA A 78 12.07 -16.09 -0.93
C ALA A 78 13.04 -15.57 -2.02
N SER A 79 13.33 -14.27 -2.03
CA SER A 79 14.10 -13.62 -3.09
C SER A 79 15.51 -13.17 -2.70
N GLN A 80 15.97 -13.37 -1.45
CA GLN A 80 17.32 -13.00 -0.94
C GLN A 80 17.81 -11.57 -1.24
N LEU A 81 16.95 -10.71 -1.80
CA LEU A 81 17.24 -9.33 -2.16
C LEU A 81 16.69 -8.42 -1.06
N ALA A 82 17.56 -7.55 -0.56
CA ALA A 82 17.19 -6.54 0.42
C ALA A 82 16.14 -5.60 -0.18
N LEU A 83 14.95 -5.59 0.41
CA LEU A 83 13.94 -4.59 0.09
C LEU A 83 14.40 -3.24 0.57
N ASN A 84 14.93 -2.44 -0.35
CA ASN A 84 15.24 -1.05 -0.10
C ASN A 84 13.92 -0.29 0.07
N ALA A 85 13.44 -0.16 1.31
CA ALA A 85 12.37 0.77 1.64
C ALA A 85 12.86 2.19 1.35
N ILE A 86 12.60 2.71 0.14
CA ILE A 86 12.87 4.11 -0.17
C ILE A 86 11.81 4.92 0.57
N SER A 87 12.20 5.47 1.72
CA SER A 87 11.42 6.46 2.44
C SER A 87 11.85 7.85 1.98
N ARG A 88 10.90 8.61 1.41
CA ARG A 88 10.75 10.07 1.51
C ARG A 88 9.51 10.52 0.72
N SER A 89 8.47 10.85 1.47
CA SER A 89 7.21 11.44 1.01
C SER A 89 7.43 12.82 0.37
N GLY A 90 6.79 13.09 -0.77
CA GLY A 90 6.88 14.40 -1.40
C GLY A 90 6.05 14.57 -2.67
N ALA A 91 4.78 14.17 -2.68
CA ALA A 91 3.87 14.55 -3.76
C ALA A 91 2.78 15.46 -3.20
N ARG A 92 3.01 16.78 -3.34
CA ARG A 92 1.92 17.76 -3.41
C ARG A 92 1.03 17.33 -4.57
N GLY A 93 -0.13 16.77 -4.25
CA GLY A 93 -1.08 16.23 -5.21
C GLY A 93 -1.73 15.01 -4.60
N GLN A 94 -2.86 15.22 -3.93
CA GLN A 94 -3.74 14.13 -3.50
C GLN A 94 -3.97 13.23 -4.71
N SER A 95 -3.48 11.99 -4.63
CA SER A 95 -3.76 10.99 -5.65
C SER A 95 -5.28 10.91 -5.80
N PRO A 96 -5.86 11.05 -7.01
CA PRO A 96 -7.32 11.01 -7.21
C PRO A 96 -7.97 9.77 -6.58
N TYR A 97 -7.21 8.68 -6.51
CA TYR A 97 -7.58 7.41 -5.90
C TYR A 97 -7.83 7.50 -4.40
N MET A 98 -7.19 8.43 -3.71
CA MET A 98 -7.23 8.55 -2.25
C MET A 98 -8.44 9.34 -1.71
N ARG A 99 -9.23 9.99 -2.59
CA ARG A 99 -10.33 10.90 -2.22
C ARG A 99 -11.68 10.26 -1.86
N VAL A 100 -11.81 8.94 -1.86
CA VAL A 100 -13.10 8.25 -1.60
C VAL A 100 -13.06 7.43 -0.29
N PRO A 101 -14.16 7.36 0.50
CA PRO A 101 -14.25 6.50 1.69
C PRO A 101 -14.05 5.01 1.37
N ARG A 102 -13.53 4.23 2.33
CA ARG A 102 -13.20 2.78 2.19
C ARG A 102 -14.32 1.96 1.56
N GLU A 103 -15.58 2.25 1.94
CA GLU A 103 -16.76 1.52 1.51
C GLU A 103 -17.21 1.81 0.07
N GLN A 104 -16.85 2.96 -0.51
CA GLN A 104 -17.23 3.36 -1.87
C GLN A 104 -16.16 3.01 -2.93
N ARG A 105 -15.02 2.42 -2.49
CA ARG A 105 -13.85 2.15 -3.33
C ARG A 105 -13.94 0.89 -4.19
N ALA A 106 -14.65 -0.14 -3.77
CA ALA A 106 -14.79 -1.38 -4.55
C ALA A 106 -15.69 -1.20 -5.79
N GLU A 107 -16.64 -0.26 -5.75
CA GLU A 107 -17.68 -0.10 -6.78
C GLU A 107 -17.28 0.89 -7.89
N SER A 108 -16.39 1.85 -7.60
CA SER A 108 -15.90 2.81 -8.58
C SER A 108 -14.85 2.22 -9.53
N LEU A 109 -14.05 1.24 -9.07
CA LEU A 109 -13.02 0.60 -9.90
C LEU A 109 -13.65 -0.23 -11.04
N SER A 110 -14.80 -0.87 -10.81
CA SER A 110 -15.56 -1.58 -11.86
C SER A 110 -16.16 -0.64 -12.92
N ARG A 111 -16.47 0.62 -12.58
CA ARG A 111 -17.08 1.58 -13.54
C ARG A 111 -16.05 2.31 -14.39
N THR A 112 -14.81 2.50 -13.91
CA THR A 112 -13.76 3.14 -14.68
C THR A 112 -13.05 2.15 -15.62
N ALA A 113 -12.93 0.87 -15.24
CA ALA A 113 -12.42 -0.19 -16.13
C ALA A 113 -13.38 -0.57 -17.28
N GLY A 114 -14.66 -0.19 -17.19
CA GLY A 114 -15.67 -0.45 -18.22
C GLY A 114 -15.86 0.65 -19.26
N LYS A 115 -14.98 1.66 -19.32
CA LYS A 115 -15.12 2.81 -20.24
C LYS A 115 -13.87 3.02 -21.10
N THR A 116 -13.46 1.97 -21.80
CA THR A 116 -12.68 2.07 -23.04
C THR A 116 -13.07 0.90 -23.93
N ILE A 117 -14.19 1.07 -24.64
CA ILE A 117 -14.34 1.07 -26.11
C ILE A 117 -15.79 1.41 -26.46
#